data_AF-A0A2G6QS57-F1
#
_entry.id   AF-A0A2G6QS57-F1
#
_cell.length_a   1.000
_cell.length_b   1.000
_cell.length_c   1.000
_cell.angle_alpha   90.00
_cell.angle_beta   90.00
_cell.angle_gamma   90.00
#
_symmetry.space_group_name_H-M   'P 1'
#
loop_
_entity.id
_entity.type
_entity.pdbx_description
1 polymer ?
#
loop_
_entity_poly.entity_id
_entity_poly.type
_entity_poly.pdbx_seq_one_letter_code
_entity_poly.pdbx_strand_id
1 'polypeptide(L)'
;EVEKLLRKVPVKKGDVFFIHAGLVHAIGKGVVVAEIQESSDITYRIFDYNRKDDNGNERELHTQQAIDVIDFTTSEKAKIQYEPKINESY
;
A
#
# COMPACT_ATOMS: atom_id res chain seq x y z
N GLU A 1 12.02 -1.11 12.90
CA GLU A 1 12.76 -2.25 12.32
C GLU A 1 12.21 -2.62 10.94
N VAL A 2 10.92 -2.99 10.82
CA VAL A 2 10.26 -3.35 9.53
C VAL A 2 10.45 -2.30 8.42
N GLU A 3 10.34 -1.01 8.74
CA GLU A 3 10.55 0.06 7.74
C GLU A 3 11.90 0.02 7.03
N LYS A 4 12.95 -0.53 7.67
CA LYS A 4 14.29 -0.66 7.07
C LYS A 4 14.34 -1.76 5.99
N LEU A 5 13.39 -2.70 6.05
CA LEU A 5 13.25 -3.80 5.10
C LEU A 5 12.42 -3.39 3.86
N LEU A 6 11.76 -2.23 3.92
CA LEU A 6 10.87 -1.75 2.87
C LEU A 6 11.53 -0.64 2.04
N ARG A 7 11.18 -0.59 0.75
CA ARG A 7 11.63 0.45 -0.16
C ARG A 7 10.75 1.70 -0.01
N LYS A 8 11.37 2.85 0.29
CA LYS A 8 10.68 4.15 0.28
C LYS A 8 10.62 4.69 -1.14
N VAL A 9 9.44 5.13 -1.57
CA VAL A 9 9.22 5.64 -2.93
C VAL A 9 8.71 7.08 -2.86
N PRO A 10 9.47 8.08 -3.34
CA PRO A 10 8.95 9.43 -3.45
C PRO A 10 7.85 9.48 -4.53
N VAL A 11 6.77 10.21 -4.23
CA VAL A 11 5.61 10.34 -5.11
C VAL A 11 5.37 11.81 -5.46
N LYS A 12 4.75 12.05 -6.62
CA LYS A 12 4.26 13.36 -7.04
C LYS A 12 2.85 13.25 -7.62
N LYS A 13 2.16 14.39 -7.72
CA LYS A 13 0.82 14.46 -8.35
C LYS A 13 0.87 13.84 -9.75
N GLY A 14 -0.10 12.98 -10.03
CA GLY A 14 -0.23 12.26 -11.31
C GLY A 14 0.54 10.95 -11.40
N ASP A 15 1.34 10.59 -10.39
CA ASP A 15 1.92 9.25 -10.33
C ASP A 15 0.82 8.20 -10.11
N VAL A 16 0.94 7.06 -10.79
CA VAL A 16 0.04 5.92 -10.67
C VAL A 16 0.83 4.70 -10.24
N PHE A 17 0.28 3.94 -9.30
CA PHE A 17 0.88 2.73 -8.77
C PHE A 17 -0.10 1.58 -8.93
N PHE A 18 0.38 0.48 -9.50
CA PHE A 18 -0.34 -0.78 -9.51
C PHE A 18 0.17 -1.65 -8.38
N ILE A 19 -0.73 -1.96 -7.43
CA ILE A 19 -0.42 -2.75 -6.25
C ILE A 19 -1.07 -4.12 -6.45
N HIS A 20 -0.28 -5.11 -6.82
CA HIS A 20 -0.77 -6.49 -6.95
C HIS A 20 -0.90 -7.17 -5.59
N ALA A 21 -1.69 -8.24 -5.53
CA ALA A 21 -1.79 -9.08 -4.34
C ALA A 21 -0.40 -9.60 -3.91
N GLY A 22 -0.19 -9.69 -2.59
CA GLY A 22 1.08 -10.12 -2.00
C GLY A 22 2.16 -9.03 -1.91
N LEU A 23 1.96 -7.84 -2.51
CA LEU A 23 2.90 -6.73 -2.36
C LEU A 23 2.72 -6.02 -1.01
N VAL A 24 3.76 -6.05 -0.17
CA VAL A 24 3.80 -5.25 1.05
C VAL A 24 3.91 -3.76 0.69
N HIS A 25 2.91 -2.98 1.10
CA HIS A 25 2.87 -1.54 0.81
C HIS A 25 2.21 -0.76 1.96
N ALA A 26 2.48 0.53 1.99
CA ALA A 26 1.84 1.48 2.88
C ALA A 26 1.84 2.87 2.24
N ILE A 27 0.78 3.64 2.50
CA ILE A 27 0.67 5.02 2.03
C ILE A 27 1.30 5.94 3.08
N GLY A 28 2.26 6.77 2.66
CA GLY A 28 2.90 7.76 3.51
C GLY A 28 2.03 8.98 3.78
N LYS A 29 2.38 9.76 4.81
CA LYS A 29 1.69 11.01 5.16
C LYS A 29 1.79 12.06 4.03
N GLY A 30 0.81 12.96 3.98
CA GLY A 30 0.82 14.11 3.07
C GLY A 30 0.43 13.80 1.63
N VAL A 31 -0.15 12.62 1.38
CA VAL A 31 -0.64 12.21 0.06
C VAL A 31 -2.16 12.11 0.12
N VAL A 32 -2.82 12.65 -0.90
CA VAL A 32 -4.22 12.35 -1.20
C VAL A 32 -4.22 11.45 -2.43
N VAL A 33 -4.91 10.32 -2.34
CA VAL A 33 -4.97 9.32 -3.40
C VAL A 33 -6.42 9.03 -3.79
N ALA A 34 -6.62 8.67 -5.05
CA ALA A 34 -7.78 7.90 -5.46
C ALA A 34 -7.34 6.44 -5.55
N GLU A 35 -7.98 5.57 -4.78
CA GLU A 35 -7.69 4.13 -4.76
C GLU A 35 -8.83 3.39 -5.47
N ILE A 36 -8.48 2.66 -6.53
CA ILE A 36 -9.39 1.78 -7.25
C ILE A 36 -8.98 0.36 -6.86
N GLN A 37 -9.86 -0.32 -6.14
CA GLN A 37 -9.61 -1.65 -5.59
C GLN A 37 -10.77 -2.59 -5.91
N GLU A 38 -10.51 -3.90 -5.87
CA GLU A 38 -11.58 -4.90 -5.90
C GLU A 38 -12.51 -4.72 -4.70
N SER A 39 -13.74 -5.19 -4.81
CA SER A 39 -14.71 -5.18 -3.70
C SER A 39 -14.32 -6.24 -2.65
N SER A 40 -13.23 -5.99 -1.94
CA SER A 40 -12.64 -6.81 -0.88
C SER A 40 -12.28 -5.92 0.32
N ASP A 41 -12.38 -6.47 1.52
CA ASP A 41 -12.04 -5.78 2.78
C ASP A 41 -10.96 -6.53 3.57
N ILE A 42 -10.18 -7.40 2.88
CA ILE A 42 -9.14 -8.20 3.52
C ILE A 42 -7.84 -7.39 3.59
N THR A 43 -7.38 -7.11 4.82
CA THR A 43 -6.07 -6.47 5.07
C THR A 43 -5.27 -7.23 6.14
N TYR A 44 -4.10 -7.74 5.77
CA TYR A 44 -3.15 -8.32 6.71
C TYR A 44 -2.14 -7.28 7.17
N ARG A 45 -2.33 -6.74 8.38
CA ARG A 45 -1.47 -5.70 8.94
C ARG A 45 -0.22 -6.31 9.56
N ILE A 46 0.95 -5.92 9.07
CA ILE A 46 2.24 -6.45 9.56
C ILE A 46 2.82 -5.55 10.66
N PHE A 47 2.65 -4.24 10.52
CA PHE A 47 3.15 -3.25 11.46
C PHE A 47 2.31 -1.98 11.41
N ASP A 48 2.14 -1.31 12.55
CA ASP A 48 1.28 -0.13 12.65
C ASP A 48 1.86 1.07 13.39
N TYR A 49 3.20 1.16 13.46
CA TYR A 49 3.89 2.25 14.14
C TYR A 49 3.56 2.36 15.64
N ASN A 50 3.14 1.25 16.27
CA ASN A 50 2.68 1.19 17.66
C ASN A 50 1.65 2.28 17.99
N ARG A 51 0.81 2.62 17.01
CA ARG A 51 -0.27 3.58 17.20
C ARG A 51 -1.34 2.97 18.09
N LYS A 52 -1.90 3.83 18.93
CA LYS A 52 -3.00 3.49 19.82
C LYS A 52 -4.28 4.15 19.33
N ASP A 53 -5.38 3.44 19.47
CA ASP A 53 -6.71 4.01 19.32
C ASP A 53 -7.05 4.97 20.48
N ASP A 54 -8.23 5.57 20.44
CA ASP A 54 -8.72 6.50 21.47
C ASP A 54 -8.84 5.83 22.86
N ASN A 55 -8.88 4.50 22.91
CA ASN A 55 -8.97 3.70 24.12
C ASN A 55 -7.59 3.23 24.61
N GLY A 56 -6.50 3.54 23.90
CA GLY A 56 -5.14 3.15 24.26
C GLY A 56 -4.71 1.76 23.76
N ASN A 57 -5.51 1.09 22.94
CA ASN A 57 -5.23 -0.23 22.38
C ASN A 57 -4.49 -0.13 21.05
N GLU A 58 -3.54 -1.04 20.82
CA GLU A 58 -2.92 -1.21 19.53
C GLU A 58 -3.85 -1.97 18.58
N ARG A 59 -3.79 -1.66 17.29
CA ARG A 59 -4.57 -2.39 16.29
C ARG A 59 -4.01 -3.79 16.07
N GLU A 60 -4.90 -4.72 15.78
CA GLU A 60 -4.53 -6.10 15.49
C GLU A 60 -3.57 -6.19 14.29
N LEU A 61 -2.61 -7.11 14.43
CA LEU A 61 -1.62 -7.48 13.43
C LEU A 61 -1.89 -8.93 12.99
N HIS A 62 -1.72 -9.18 11.70
CA HIS A 62 -1.99 -10.47 11.04
C HIS A 62 -0.70 -11.04 10.45
N THR A 63 0.39 -11.06 11.21
CA THR A 63 1.74 -11.36 10.71
C THR A 63 1.87 -12.77 10.12
N GLN A 64 1.25 -13.77 10.73
CA GLN A 64 1.28 -15.15 10.22
C GLN A 64 0.58 -15.27 8.86
N GLN A 65 -0.64 -14.74 8.76
CA GLN A 65 -1.41 -14.73 7.51
C GLN A 65 -0.70 -13.91 6.43
N ALA A 66 -0.05 -12.80 6.81
CA ALA A 66 0.75 -12.00 5.89
C ALA A 66 1.91 -12.83 5.31
N ILE A 67 2.67 -13.56 6.13
CA ILE A 67 3.78 -14.40 5.67
C ILE A 67 3.32 -15.42 4.61
N ASP A 68 2.13 -15.99 4.78
CA ASP A 68 1.58 -17.00 3.86
C ASP A 68 1.23 -16.43 2.48
N VAL A 69 0.99 -15.12 2.37
CA VAL A 69 0.53 -14.48 1.12
C VAL A 69 1.50 -13.45 0.54
N ILE A 70 2.56 -13.07 1.25
CA ILE A 70 3.56 -12.12 0.74
C ILE A 70 4.30 -12.74 -0.43
N ASP A 71 4.38 -12.01 -1.52
CA ASP A 71 5.28 -12.33 -2.61
C ASP A 71 6.67 -11.73 -2.34
N PHE A 72 7.59 -12.58 -1.87
CA PHE A 72 8.98 -12.21 -1.60
C PHE A 72 9.86 -12.12 -2.85
N THR A 73 9.35 -12.51 -4.02
CA THR A 73 10.11 -12.47 -5.28
C THR A 73 9.99 -11.12 -5.99
N THR A 74 8.95 -10.35 -5.66
CA THR A 74 8.69 -9.06 -6.26
C THR A 74 9.68 -7.99 -5.79
N SER A 75 10.48 -7.50 -6.74
CA SER A 75 11.24 -6.24 -6.63
C SER A 75 10.72 -5.17 -7.61
N GLU A 76 9.54 -5.40 -8.18
CA GLU A 76 9.04 -4.61 -9.31
C GLU A 76 8.81 -3.14 -8.97
N LYS A 77 8.98 -2.29 -10.00
CA LYS A 77 8.57 -0.90 -9.95
C LYS A 77 7.05 -0.86 -10.04
N ALA A 78 6.37 -0.93 -8.90
CA ALA A 78 4.92 -0.74 -8.79
C ALA A 78 4.41 0.56 -9.45
N LYS A 79 5.30 1.53 -9.67
CA LYS A 79 5.00 2.75 -10.43
C LYS A 79 4.84 2.43 -11.91
N ILE A 80 3.65 2.66 -12.45
CA ILE A 80 3.39 2.50 -13.88
C ILE A 80 3.59 3.83 -14.61
N GLN A 81 4.01 3.76 -15.87
CA GLN A 81 3.98 4.92 -16.76
C GLN A 81 2.54 5.12 -17.23
N TYR A 82 1.91 6.16 -16.73
CA TYR A 82 0.59 6.58 -17.15
C TYR A 82 0.69 7.97 -17.77
N GLU A 83 0.22 8.10 -19.00
CA GLU A 83 0.04 9.38 -19.66
C GLU A 83 -1.43 9.77 -19.57
N PRO A 84 -1.78 10.86 -18.86
CA PRO A 84 -3.15 11.33 -18.78
C PRO A 84 -3.68 11.64 -20.18
N LYS A 85 -4.79 11.00 -20.55
CA LYS A 85 -5.54 11.33 -21.76
C LYS A 85 -6.77 12.14 -21.37
N ILE A 86 -7.03 13.22 -22.10
CA ILE A 86 -8.29 13.93 -21.98
C ILE A 86 -9.39 12.95 -22.38
N ASN A 87 -10.42 12.84 -21.55
CA ASN A 87 -11.57 12.03 -21.91
C ASN A 87 -12.32 12.73 -23.04
N GLU A 88 -12.30 12.14 -24.24
CA GLU A 88 -12.97 12.65 -25.44
C GLU A 88 -14.43 12.16 -25.57
N SER A 89 -14.97 11.51 -24.55
CA SER A 89 -16.39 11.12 -24.54
C SER A 89 -17.29 12.35 -24.44
N TYR A 90 -18.15 12.50 -25.45
CA TYR A 90 -19.19 13.53 -25.62
C TYR A 90 -20.16 13.68 -24.46
#